data_AF-A0A0L0CNC5-F1
#
_entry.id   AF-A0A0L0CNC5-F1
#
_cell.length_a   1.000
_cell.length_b   1.000
_cell.length_c   1.000
_cell.angle_alpha   90.00
_cell.angle_beta   90.00
_cell.angle_gamma   90.00
#
_symmetry.space_group_name_H-M   'P 1'
#
loop_
_entity.id
_entity.type
_entity.pdbx_description
1 polymer ?
#
loop_
_entity_poly.entity_id
_entity_poly.type
_entity_poly.pdbx_seq_one_letter_code
_entity_poly.pdbx_strand_id
1 'polypeptide(L)'
;MEYVNKFRSTFWSTDIWLPPNTTWEDIAPGSRPDINHADYTDLIWPLPLALLVMLTRYSLERFWISPIGKSLGIRSTRSKKAPNIPLLEKAYEKSIRLDHKKVVSLSKQLDLTERQIERWWRLRRAQDKPSTLTKFCENTWRCIYYTYSFIFGVIVLWDKPWFWDVKSCWYGYPHQSVSSDIWWYYMISMAFYWSLTVTQFVDVKRKDFWQMFIHHMVTLLLMSLSWICNLHRVGSLVLVIHDCADIFLEVSIFHH
;
A
#
# COMPACT_ATOMS: atom_id res chain seq x y z
N MET A 1 -20.31 -22.68 9.46
CA MET A 1 -19.61 -23.63 8.57
C MET A 1 -20.33 -23.78 7.24
N GLU A 2 -21.63 -24.13 7.23
CA GLU A 2 -22.40 -24.33 5.98
C GLU A 2 -22.46 -23.09 5.06
N TYR A 3 -22.77 -21.90 5.58
CA TYR A 3 -22.79 -20.66 4.79
C TYR A 3 -21.43 -20.30 4.18
N VAL A 4 -20.34 -20.55 4.91
CA VAL A 4 -18.97 -20.28 4.42
C VAL A 4 -18.60 -21.26 3.31
N ASN A 5 -18.97 -22.54 3.46
CA ASN A 5 -18.72 -23.56 2.44
C ASN A 5 -19.56 -23.30 1.18
N LYS A 6 -20.83 -22.90 1.33
CA LYS A 6 -21.70 -22.50 0.22
C LYS A 6 -21.17 -21.27 -0.50
N PHE A 7 -20.76 -20.23 0.24
CA PHE A 7 -20.13 -19.06 -0.37
C PHE A 7 -18.86 -19.43 -1.12
N ARG A 8 -17.98 -20.24 -0.52
CA ARG A 8 -16.73 -20.70 -1.13
C ARG A 8 -17.00 -21.49 -2.42
N SER A 9 -17.95 -22.43 -2.42
CA SER A 9 -18.24 -23.24 -3.61
C SER A 9 -18.91 -22.43 -4.71
N THR A 10 -19.78 -21.47 -4.36
CA THR A 10 -20.34 -20.54 -5.34
C THR A 10 -19.28 -19.61 -5.90
N PHE A 11 -18.47 -18.98 -5.04
CA PHE A 11 -17.44 -18.04 -5.46
C PHE A 11 -16.39 -18.70 -6.35
N TRP A 12 -15.92 -19.90 -6.01
CA TRP A 12 -14.95 -20.66 -6.83
C TRP A 12 -15.61 -21.55 -7.89
N SER A 13 -16.88 -21.29 -8.25
CA SER A 13 -17.50 -21.98 -9.39
C SER A 13 -16.76 -21.63 -10.69
N THR A 14 -16.57 -22.62 -11.55
CA THR A 14 -15.95 -22.44 -12.87
C THR A 14 -16.72 -21.43 -13.72
N ASP A 15 -18.05 -21.37 -13.55
CA ASP A 15 -18.94 -20.46 -14.31
C ASP A 15 -18.67 -18.97 -14.05
N ILE A 16 -18.04 -18.63 -12.91
CA ILE A 16 -17.74 -17.24 -12.55
C ILE A 16 -16.41 -16.77 -13.15
N TRP A 17 -15.39 -17.63 -13.14
CA TRP A 17 -14.00 -17.24 -13.41
C TRP A 17 -13.45 -17.75 -14.74
N LEU A 18 -13.95 -18.90 -15.20
CA LEU A 18 -13.39 -19.63 -16.33
C LEU A 18 -14.37 -19.64 -17.51
N PRO A 19 -13.87 -19.78 -18.75
CA PRO A 19 -14.72 -19.96 -19.91
C PRO A 19 -15.49 -21.29 -19.86
N PRO A 20 -16.57 -21.43 -20.65
CA PRO A 20 -17.29 -22.69 -20.77
C PRO A 20 -16.36 -23.84 -21.14
N ASN A 21 -16.63 -25.03 -20.59
CA ASN A 21 -15.84 -26.26 -20.80
C ASN A 21 -14.41 -26.22 -20.26
N THR A 22 -14.11 -25.33 -19.31
CA THR A 22 -12.80 -25.28 -18.64
C THR A 22 -12.97 -25.49 -17.14
N THR A 23 -12.08 -26.27 -16.52
CA THR A 23 -12.05 -26.55 -15.09
C THR A 23 -10.77 -25.98 -14.45
N TRP A 24 -10.74 -25.92 -13.12
CA TRP A 24 -9.55 -25.54 -12.37
C TRP A 24 -8.37 -26.50 -12.57
N GLU A 25 -8.64 -27.77 -12.92
CA GLU A 25 -7.61 -28.76 -13.21
C GLU A 25 -6.87 -28.47 -14.52
N ASP A 26 -7.56 -27.89 -15.50
CA ASP A 26 -7.00 -27.56 -16.82
C ASP A 26 -6.01 -26.38 -16.82
N ILE A 27 -6.00 -25.62 -15.72
CA ILE A 27 -5.09 -24.48 -15.49
C ILE A 27 -4.22 -24.68 -14.25
N ALA A 28 -4.26 -25.87 -13.65
CA ALA A 28 -3.41 -26.19 -12.52
C ALA A 28 -1.92 -26.19 -12.95
N PRO A 29 -0.99 -25.86 -12.04
CA PRO A 29 0.44 -25.89 -12.34
C PRO A 29 0.87 -27.28 -12.82
N GLY A 30 1.52 -27.33 -13.99
CA GLY A 30 1.96 -28.60 -14.59
C GLY A 30 0.85 -29.44 -15.24
N SER A 31 -0.37 -28.92 -15.37
CA SER A 31 -1.47 -29.60 -16.08
C SER A 31 -1.15 -29.87 -17.55
N ARG A 32 -0.33 -29.02 -18.17
CA ARG A 32 0.10 -29.11 -19.56
C ARG A 32 1.61 -28.91 -19.69
N PRO A 33 2.32 -29.72 -20.50
CA PRO A 33 3.76 -29.56 -20.69
C PRO A 33 4.14 -28.39 -21.61
N ASP A 34 3.21 -27.93 -22.44
CA ASP A 34 3.42 -26.86 -23.44
C ASP A 34 3.12 -25.45 -22.91
N ILE A 35 2.37 -25.34 -21.80
CA ILE A 35 1.91 -24.07 -21.25
C ILE A 35 2.31 -23.97 -19.78
N ASN A 36 2.94 -22.86 -19.43
CA ASN A 36 3.29 -22.54 -18.04
C ASN A 36 2.18 -21.70 -17.39
N HIS A 37 1.20 -22.32 -16.75
CA HIS A 37 0.15 -21.59 -16.02
C HIS A 37 0.69 -20.90 -14.76
N ALA A 38 -0.01 -19.86 -14.32
CA ALA A 38 0.28 -19.19 -13.05
C ALA A 38 0.12 -20.15 -11.86
N ASP A 39 1.16 -20.27 -11.03
CA ASP A 39 1.11 -21.11 -9.84
C ASP A 39 0.60 -20.31 -8.64
N TYR A 40 -0.49 -20.78 -8.04
CA TYR A 40 -1.07 -20.13 -6.86
C TYR A 40 -0.13 -20.15 -5.64
N THR A 41 0.82 -21.08 -5.60
CA THR A 41 1.87 -21.14 -4.56
C THR A 41 2.85 -19.98 -4.66
N ASP A 42 2.95 -19.35 -5.83
CA ASP A 42 3.83 -18.20 -6.04
C ASP A 42 3.46 -17.01 -5.15
N LEU A 43 2.20 -16.91 -4.73
CA LEU A 43 1.69 -15.85 -3.86
C LEU A 43 2.34 -15.83 -2.46
N ILE A 44 3.16 -16.83 -2.13
CA ILE A 44 3.98 -16.86 -0.93
C ILE A 44 5.26 -16.02 -1.10
N TRP A 45 5.84 -15.93 -2.30
CA TRP A 45 7.09 -15.20 -2.57
C TRP A 45 7.04 -13.68 -2.34
N PRO A 46 5.93 -12.98 -2.58
CA PRO A 46 5.79 -11.58 -2.23
C PRO A 46 6.05 -11.26 -0.75
N LEU A 47 5.82 -12.20 0.18
CA LEU A 47 6.00 -11.96 1.61
C LEU A 47 7.47 -11.77 2.03
N PRO A 48 8.41 -12.68 1.73
CA PRO A 48 9.83 -12.44 1.99
C PRO A 48 10.38 -11.27 1.15
N LEU A 49 9.92 -11.10 -0.10
CA LEU A 49 10.29 -9.94 -0.92
C LEU A 49 9.83 -8.63 -0.28
N ALA A 50 8.66 -8.58 0.37
CA ALA A 50 8.18 -7.39 1.07
C ALA A 50 9.12 -6.98 2.20
N LEU A 51 9.70 -7.96 2.92
CA LEU A 51 10.71 -7.69 3.94
C LEU A 51 11.97 -7.06 3.32
N LEU A 52 12.42 -7.55 2.16
CA LEU A 52 13.54 -6.95 1.43
C LEU A 52 13.23 -5.53 0.97
N VAL A 53 12.01 -5.28 0.48
CA VAL A 53 11.54 -3.94 0.12
C VAL A 53 11.55 -3.02 1.35
N MET A 54 11.10 -3.49 2.51
CA MET A 54 11.15 -2.72 3.76
C MET A 54 12.58 -2.41 4.22
N LEU A 55 13.51 -3.36 4.09
CA LEU A 55 14.93 -3.14 4.41
C LEU A 55 15.57 -2.14 3.44
N THR A 56 15.20 -2.23 2.16
CA THR A 56 15.66 -1.30 1.12
C THR A 56 15.15 0.10 1.39
N ARG A 57 13.86 0.25 1.70
CA ARG A 57 13.23 1.50 2.15
C ARG A 57 13.98 2.10 3.32
N TYR A 58 14.16 1.32 4.39
CA TYR A 58 14.86 1.77 5.60
C TYR A 58 16.26 2.30 5.29
N SER A 59 17.00 1.57 4.46
CA SER A 59 18.38 1.93 4.07
C SER A 59 18.40 3.21 3.24
N LEU A 60 17.55 3.33 2.22
CA LEU A 60 17.49 4.51 1.36
C LEU A 60 17.00 5.75 2.11
N GLU A 61 15.96 5.61 2.93
CA GLU A 61 15.48 6.72 3.78
C GLU A 61 16.56 7.22 4.74
N ARG A 62 17.29 6.30 5.37
CA ARG A 62 18.30 6.62 6.38
C ARG A 62 19.56 7.23 5.78
N PHE A 63 20.09 6.62 4.72
CA PHE A 63 21.42 6.95 4.19
C PHE A 63 21.40 7.93 3.02
N TRP A 64 20.28 8.07 2.30
CA TRP A 64 20.21 8.89 1.08
C TRP A 64 19.15 9.99 1.21
N ILE A 65 17.88 9.61 1.36
CA ILE A 65 16.75 10.56 1.27
C ILE A 65 16.77 11.57 2.42
N SER A 66 16.96 11.11 3.66
CA SER A 66 16.97 12.02 4.82
C SER A 66 18.15 13.01 4.79
N PRO A 67 19.40 12.61 4.50
CA PRO A 67 20.50 13.54 4.28
C PRO A 67 20.24 14.56 3.16
N ILE A 68 19.72 14.12 2.01
CA ILE A 68 19.36 15.01 0.89
C ILE A 68 18.28 16.01 1.31
N GLY A 69 17.24 15.56 2.01
CA GLY A 69 16.20 16.44 2.53
C GLY A 69 16.76 17.52 3.47
N LYS A 70 17.72 17.15 4.34
CA LYS A 70 18.40 18.12 5.23
C LYS A 70 19.28 19.09 4.46
N SER A 71 20.02 18.65 3.43
CA SER A 71 20.84 19.54 2.60
C SER A 71 19.99 20.52 1.78
N LEU A 72 18.78 20.12 1.40
CA LEU A 72 17.77 20.99 0.77
C LEU A 72 17.11 21.97 1.76
N GLY A 73 17.53 21.97 3.04
CA GLY A 73 17.01 22.88 4.07
C GLY A 73 15.68 22.43 4.68
N ILE A 74 15.21 21.21 4.41
CA ILE A 74 13.99 20.67 5.02
C ILE A 74 14.26 20.42 6.50
N ARG A 75 13.73 21.31 7.33
CA ARG A 75 13.94 21.25 8.77
C ARG A 75 13.25 20.02 9.36
N SER A 76 13.96 19.29 10.22
CA SER A 76 13.38 18.21 11.04
C SER A 76 12.57 18.74 12.23
N THR A 77 12.07 19.98 12.17
CA THR A 77 11.41 20.65 13.30
C THR A 77 10.18 19.87 13.70
N ARG A 78 10.29 19.13 14.81
CA ARG A 78 9.13 18.63 15.54
C ARG A 78 8.52 19.79 16.31
N SER A 79 7.20 19.80 16.48
CA SER A 79 6.53 20.76 17.36
C SER A 79 7.15 20.73 18.75
N LYS A 80 7.19 21.88 19.44
CA LYS A 80 7.67 21.98 20.82
C LYS A 80 6.95 20.96 21.70
N LYS A 81 7.69 20.28 22.58
CA LYS A 81 7.11 19.28 23.46
C LYS A 81 6.10 19.94 24.43
N ALA A 82 4.90 19.38 24.55
CA ALA A 82 3.97 19.79 25.58
C ALA A 82 4.55 19.42 26.97
N PRO A 83 4.38 20.28 27.99
CA PRO A 83 4.74 19.96 29.36
C PRO A 83 4.13 18.62 29.82
N ASN A 84 4.85 17.82 30.60
CA ASN A 84 4.31 16.54 31.08
C ASN A 84 3.32 16.79 32.24
N ILE A 85 2.02 16.76 31.94
CA ILE A 85 0.94 16.90 32.93
C ILE A 85 0.06 15.64 32.82
N PRO A 86 0.20 14.66 33.73
CA PRO A 86 -0.43 13.33 33.59
C PRO A 86 -1.95 13.37 33.44
N LEU A 87 -2.61 14.32 34.09
CA LEU A 87 -4.07 14.46 34.02
C LEU A 87 -4.54 14.99 32.66
N LEU A 88 -3.77 15.91 32.04
CA LEU A 88 -4.06 16.38 30.68
C LEU A 88 -3.77 15.29 29.65
N GLU A 89 -2.73 14.48 29.84
CA GLU A 89 -2.43 13.35 28.96
C GLU A 89 -3.55 12.29 29.02
N LYS A 90 -3.98 11.89 30.22
CA LYS A 90 -5.14 10.98 30.39
C LYS A 90 -6.42 11.53 29.76
N ALA A 91 -6.67 12.84 29.91
CA ALA A 91 -7.83 13.47 29.29
C ALA A 91 -7.73 13.50 27.76
N TYR A 92 -6.53 13.73 27.22
CA TYR A 92 -6.23 13.73 25.79
C TYR A 92 -6.39 12.34 25.16
N GLU A 93 -5.87 11.30 25.82
CA GLU A 93 -6.03 9.89 25.40
C GLU A 93 -7.50 9.48 25.31
N LYS A 94 -8.34 9.97 26.23
CA LYS A 94 -9.78 9.72 26.22
C LYS A 94 -10.50 10.46 25.09
N SER A 95 -10.05 11.66 24.73
CA SER A 95 -10.67 12.44 23.66
C SER A 95 -9.74 13.52 23.12
N ILE A 96 -9.35 13.38 21.85
CA ILE A 96 -8.50 14.37 21.15
C ILE A 96 -9.22 15.73 21.01
N ARG A 97 -10.56 15.71 20.94
CA ARG A 97 -11.39 16.91 20.81
C ARG A 97 -11.52 17.64 22.15
N LEU A 98 -11.11 18.90 22.13
CA LEU A 98 -11.23 19.81 23.26
C LEU A 98 -12.58 20.54 23.17
N ASP A 99 -13.42 20.35 24.19
CA ASP A 99 -14.71 21.01 24.31
C ASP A 99 -14.67 22.01 25.48
N HIS A 100 -15.41 23.11 25.40
CA HIS A 100 -15.41 24.15 26.43
C HIS A 100 -15.67 23.60 27.84
N LYS A 101 -16.63 22.68 27.99
CA LYS A 101 -16.95 22.03 29.28
C LYS A 101 -15.73 21.30 29.87
N LYS A 102 -14.92 20.63 29.04
CA LYS A 102 -13.70 19.93 29.46
C LYS A 102 -12.62 20.93 29.88
N VAL A 103 -12.47 22.03 29.16
CA VAL A 103 -11.50 23.08 29.51
C VAL A 103 -11.79 23.63 30.90
N VAL A 104 -13.04 24.00 31.17
CA VAL A 104 -13.47 24.52 32.48
C VAL A 104 -13.25 23.49 33.59
N SER A 105 -13.59 22.22 33.37
CA SER A 105 -13.40 21.18 34.39
C SER A 105 -11.92 20.93 34.70
N LEU A 106 -11.08 20.90 33.66
CA LEU A 106 -9.63 20.69 33.82
C LEU A 106 -8.94 21.90 34.44
N SER A 107 -9.42 23.11 34.14
CA SER A 107 -8.94 24.36 34.75
C SER A 107 -9.14 24.32 36.27
N LYS A 108 -10.33 23.93 36.73
CA LYS A 108 -10.64 23.78 38.16
C LYS A 108 -9.82 22.69 38.84
N GLN A 109 -9.50 21.59 38.15
CA GLN A 109 -8.75 20.46 38.74
C GLN A 109 -7.25 20.71 38.84
N LEU A 110 -6.67 21.46 37.90
CA LEU A 110 -5.22 21.65 37.77
C LEU A 110 -4.74 23.03 38.20
N ASP A 111 -5.66 23.91 38.62
CA ASP A 111 -5.39 25.33 38.90
C ASP A 111 -4.64 26.03 37.75
N LEU A 112 -4.95 25.62 36.52
CA LEU A 112 -4.40 26.17 35.29
C LEU A 112 -5.44 27.06 34.63
N THR A 113 -4.99 28.15 34.00
CA THR A 113 -5.87 28.97 33.17
C THR A 113 -6.36 28.17 31.95
N GLU A 114 -7.58 28.48 31.48
CA GLU A 114 -8.15 27.88 30.27
C GLU A 114 -7.21 28.01 29.06
N ARG A 115 -6.57 29.18 28.91
CA ARG A 115 -5.57 29.44 27.86
C ARG A 115 -4.35 28.53 27.94
N GLN A 116 -3.87 28.20 29.15
CA GLN A 116 -2.75 27.26 29.31
C GLN A 116 -3.15 25.85 28.88
N ILE A 117 -4.37 25.41 29.21
CA ILE A 117 -4.91 24.12 28.79
C ILE A 117 -5.05 24.06 27.27
N GLU A 118 -5.64 25.08 26.65
CA GLU A 118 -5.78 25.17 25.19
C GLU A 118 -4.42 25.18 24.48
N ARG A 119 -3.44 25.92 25.02
CA ARG A 119 -2.07 25.96 24.50
C ARG A 119 -1.41 24.60 24.61
N TRP A 120 -1.53 23.95 25.77
CA TRP A 120 -1.03 22.59 25.98
C TRP A 120 -1.65 21.62 24.96
N TRP A 121 -2.97 21.68 24.77
CA TRP A 121 -3.69 20.81 23.84
C TRP A 121 -3.26 21.04 22.38
N ARG A 122 -3.05 22.30 21.98
CA ARG A 122 -2.53 22.64 20.65
C ARG A 122 -1.11 22.11 20.45
N LEU A 123 -0.24 22.25 21.44
CA LEU A 123 1.13 21.72 21.39
C LEU A 123 1.12 20.19 21.32
N ARG A 124 0.32 19.52 22.16
CA ARG A 124 0.19 18.07 22.18
C ARG A 124 -0.30 17.50 20.85
N ARG A 125 -1.35 18.08 20.27
CA ARG A 125 -1.84 17.73 18.92
C ARG A 125 -0.78 17.97 17.83
N ALA A 126 0.02 19.02 17.98
CA ALA A 126 1.07 19.32 17.01
C ALA A 126 2.27 18.36 17.15
N GLN A 127 2.47 17.72 18.31
CA GLN A 127 3.49 16.67 18.47
C GLN A 127 3.11 15.35 17.79
N ASP A 128 1.81 15.05 17.66
CA ASP A 128 1.34 13.84 16.96
C ASP A 128 1.50 13.94 15.44
N LYS A 129 1.75 15.14 14.90
CA LYS A 129 1.94 15.33 13.47
C LYS A 129 3.35 14.89 13.06
N PRO A 130 3.49 14.17 11.92
CA PRO A 130 4.80 13.83 11.40
C PRO A 130 5.56 15.11 11.05
N SER A 131 6.89 15.06 11.22
CA SER A 131 7.74 16.17 10.78
C SER A 131 7.69 16.32 9.26
N THR A 132 7.91 17.52 8.74
CA THR A 132 7.98 17.76 7.28
C THR A 132 9.03 16.86 6.62
N LEU A 133 10.17 16.65 7.29
CA LEU A 133 11.21 15.73 6.82
C LEU A 133 10.72 14.28 6.74
N THR A 134 9.92 13.81 7.70
CA THR A 134 9.33 12.45 7.67
C THR A 134 8.43 12.29 6.46
N LYS A 135 7.53 13.25 6.22
CA LYS A 135 6.64 13.22 5.05
C LYS A 135 7.41 13.26 3.74
N PHE A 136 8.45 14.10 3.68
CA PHE A 136 9.33 14.17 2.53
C PHE A 136 9.98 12.81 2.25
N CYS A 137 10.57 12.17 3.26
CA CYS A 137 11.18 10.85 3.10
C CYS A 137 10.18 9.80 2.61
N GLU A 138 9.00 9.72 3.24
CA GLU A 138 7.94 8.78 2.87
C GLU A 138 7.49 8.97 1.41
N ASN A 139 7.19 10.21 1.01
CA ASN A 139 6.71 10.50 -0.33
C ASN A 139 7.82 10.33 -1.39
N THR A 140 9.07 10.70 -1.08
CA THR A 140 10.19 10.49 -2.00
C THR A 140 10.46 9.00 -2.22
N TRP A 141 10.40 8.17 -1.18
CA TRP A 141 10.52 6.72 -1.32
C TRP A 141 9.45 6.16 -2.26
N ARG A 142 8.19 6.54 -2.05
CA ARG A 142 7.07 6.10 -2.90
C ARG A 142 7.24 6.57 -4.34
N CYS A 143 7.59 7.84 -4.56
CA CYS A 143 7.84 8.38 -5.88
C CYS A 143 8.95 7.62 -6.63
N ILE A 144 10.07 7.34 -5.96
CA ILE A 144 11.16 6.53 -6.53
C ILE A 144 10.65 5.13 -6.91
N TYR A 145 9.93 4.47 -6.00
CA TYR A 145 9.43 3.13 -6.25
C TYR A 145 8.43 3.09 -7.40
N TYR A 146 7.40 3.95 -7.40
CA TYR A 146 6.39 3.96 -8.46
C TYR A 146 6.99 4.31 -9.82
N THR A 147 7.94 5.24 -9.87
CA THR A 147 8.68 5.57 -11.10
C THR A 147 9.47 4.36 -11.61
N TYR A 148 10.19 3.68 -10.72
CA TYR A 148 10.89 2.45 -11.05
C TYR A 148 9.94 1.35 -11.54
N SER A 149 8.85 1.10 -10.82
CA SER A 149 7.85 0.06 -11.13
C SER A 149 7.18 0.31 -12.48
N PHE A 150 6.82 1.56 -12.77
CA PHE A 150 6.26 1.96 -14.05
C PHE A 150 7.24 1.72 -15.21
N ILE A 151 8.49 2.18 -15.09
CA ILE A 151 9.52 1.95 -16.12
C ILE A 151 9.76 0.45 -16.31
N PHE A 152 9.88 -0.31 -15.21
CA PHE A 152 10.06 -1.75 -15.26
C PHE A 152 8.89 -2.46 -15.95
N GLY A 153 7.65 -2.11 -15.61
CA GLY A 153 6.45 -2.65 -16.24
C GLY A 153 6.35 -2.31 -17.72
N VAL A 154 6.70 -1.09 -18.14
CA VAL A 154 6.78 -0.73 -19.57
C VAL A 154 7.83 -1.57 -20.29
N ILE A 155 9.00 -1.78 -19.70
CA ILE A 155 10.06 -2.63 -20.29
C ILE A 155 9.58 -4.08 -20.44
N VAL A 156 8.95 -4.66 -19.40
CA VAL A 156 8.44 -6.04 -19.41
C VAL A 156 7.33 -6.24 -20.43
N LEU A 157 6.48 -5.23 -20.62
CA LEU A 157 5.33 -5.31 -21.52
C LEU A 157 5.61 -4.87 -22.95
N TRP A 158 6.73 -4.21 -23.23
CA TRP A 158 7.00 -3.58 -24.53
C TRP A 158 6.92 -4.54 -25.72
N ASP A 159 7.44 -5.75 -25.56
CA ASP A 159 7.44 -6.82 -26.57
C ASP A 159 6.18 -7.69 -26.53
N LYS A 160 5.24 -7.42 -25.62
CA LYS A 160 4.04 -8.23 -25.44
C LYS A 160 2.88 -7.68 -26.28
N PRO A 161 2.17 -8.52 -27.07
CA PRO A 161 1.14 -8.04 -27.97
C PRO A 161 -0.05 -7.40 -27.25
N TRP A 162 -0.35 -7.83 -26.02
CA TRP A 162 -1.44 -7.27 -25.22
C TRP A 162 -1.17 -5.86 -24.68
N PHE A 163 0.08 -5.41 -24.69
CA PHE A 163 0.40 -4.01 -24.37
C PHE A 163 -0.10 -3.04 -25.44
N TRP A 164 -0.10 -3.48 -26.70
CA TRP A 164 -0.47 -2.67 -27.86
C TRP A 164 -1.90 -2.93 -28.33
N ASP A 165 -2.41 -4.15 -28.15
CA ASP A 165 -3.81 -4.51 -28.43
C ASP A 165 -4.42 -5.31 -27.28
N VAL A 166 -5.30 -4.65 -26.51
CA VAL A 166 -5.99 -5.23 -25.34
C VAL A 166 -6.78 -6.50 -25.71
N LYS A 167 -7.20 -6.68 -26.97
CA LYS A 167 -7.86 -7.94 -27.39
C LYS A 167 -6.94 -9.16 -27.21
N SER A 168 -5.63 -8.96 -27.31
CA SER A 168 -4.63 -10.01 -27.09
C SER A 168 -4.56 -10.53 -25.66
N CYS A 169 -5.18 -9.84 -24.69
CA CYS A 169 -5.40 -10.39 -23.36
C CYS A 169 -6.31 -11.63 -23.37
N TRP A 170 -7.21 -11.75 -24.35
CA TRP A 170 -8.22 -12.80 -24.38
C TRP A 170 -7.87 -13.98 -25.29
N TYR A 171 -6.95 -13.78 -26.23
CA TYR A 171 -6.52 -14.86 -27.12
C TYR A 171 -5.83 -15.98 -26.34
N GLY A 172 -6.39 -17.19 -26.46
CA GLY A 172 -5.92 -18.38 -25.76
C GLY A 172 -6.24 -18.40 -24.26
N TYR A 173 -7.06 -17.48 -23.73
CA TYR A 173 -7.51 -17.57 -22.34
C TYR A 173 -8.38 -18.82 -22.13
N PRO A 174 -8.17 -19.63 -21.07
CA PRO A 174 -7.29 -19.39 -19.91
C PRO A 174 -5.92 -20.07 -20.01
N HIS A 175 -5.53 -20.57 -21.17
CA HIS A 175 -4.28 -21.28 -21.43
C HIS A 175 -3.17 -20.36 -21.95
N GLN A 176 -2.78 -19.39 -21.12
CA GLN A 176 -1.76 -18.40 -21.45
C GLN A 176 -0.51 -18.60 -20.60
N SER A 177 0.63 -18.89 -21.23
CA SER A 177 1.89 -19.07 -20.51
C SER A 177 2.34 -17.79 -19.81
N VAL A 178 2.74 -17.93 -18.55
CA VAL A 178 3.43 -16.92 -17.76
C VAL A 178 4.91 -16.95 -18.09
N SER A 179 5.44 -15.84 -18.61
CA SER A 179 6.86 -15.65 -18.83
C SER A 179 7.56 -15.18 -17.54
N SER A 180 8.87 -15.43 -17.43
CA SER A 180 9.62 -15.14 -16.20
C SER A 180 9.66 -13.66 -15.84
N ASP A 181 9.67 -12.77 -16.83
CA ASP A 181 9.61 -11.33 -16.65
C ASP A 181 8.26 -10.86 -16.07
N ILE A 182 7.14 -11.39 -16.55
CA ILE A 182 5.79 -11.16 -16.00
C ILE A 182 5.70 -11.67 -14.57
N TRP A 183 6.28 -12.83 -14.29
CA TRP A 183 6.37 -13.37 -12.94
C TRP A 183 7.09 -12.40 -12.00
N TRP A 184 8.30 -11.96 -12.37
CA TRP A 184 9.05 -11.00 -11.54
C TRP A 184 8.30 -9.69 -11.36
N TYR A 185 7.66 -9.19 -12.41
CA TYR A 185 6.86 -7.97 -12.33
C TYR A 185 5.71 -8.11 -11.33
N TYR A 186 4.93 -9.20 -11.40
CA TYR A 186 3.86 -9.47 -10.45
C TYR A 186 4.36 -9.63 -9.01
N MET A 187 5.42 -10.42 -8.80
CA MET A 187 5.92 -10.73 -7.45
C MET A 187 6.50 -9.49 -6.78
N ILE A 188 7.27 -8.67 -7.51
CA ILE A 188 7.85 -7.43 -7.00
C ILE A 188 6.73 -6.42 -6.69
N SER A 189 5.76 -6.24 -7.58
CA SER A 189 4.64 -5.32 -7.36
C SER A 189 3.81 -5.75 -6.14
N MET A 190 3.50 -7.04 -6.00
CA MET A 190 2.75 -7.55 -4.85
C MET A 190 3.54 -7.39 -3.55
N ALA A 191 4.86 -7.64 -3.58
CA ALA A 191 5.74 -7.44 -2.44
C ALA A 191 5.73 -5.98 -1.95
N PHE A 192 5.68 -5.03 -2.86
CA PHE A 192 5.58 -3.62 -2.49
C PHE A 192 4.24 -3.29 -1.82
N TYR A 193 3.11 -3.74 -2.34
CA TYR A 193 1.81 -3.52 -1.67
C TYR A 193 1.74 -4.21 -0.30
N TRP A 194 2.35 -5.39 -0.14
CA TRP A 194 2.54 -6.01 1.18
C TRP A 194 3.41 -5.14 2.09
N SER A 195 4.52 -4.61 1.58
CA SER A 195 5.38 -3.71 2.34
C SER A 195 4.65 -2.45 2.80
N LEU A 196 3.82 -1.85 1.94
CA LEU A 196 2.97 -0.70 2.27
C LEU A 196 1.94 -1.06 3.33
N THR A 197 1.28 -2.21 3.19
CA THR A 197 0.30 -2.71 4.16
C THR A 197 0.91 -2.82 5.55
N VAL A 198 2.09 -3.43 5.67
CA VAL A 198 2.77 -3.64 6.95
C VAL A 198 3.31 -2.31 7.49
N THR A 199 4.03 -1.56 6.66
CA THR A 199 4.68 -0.32 7.11
C THR A 199 3.68 0.75 7.52
N GLN A 200 2.46 0.77 6.96
CA GLN A 200 1.43 1.73 7.35
C GLN A 200 1.07 1.67 8.85
N PHE A 201 1.23 0.51 9.52
CA PHE A 201 0.99 0.41 10.97
C PHE A 201 2.11 1.01 11.83
N VAL A 202 3.31 1.08 11.28
CA VAL A 202 4.50 1.65 11.92
C VAL A 202 4.67 3.13 11.57
N ASP A 203 4.30 3.49 10.35
CA ASP A 203 4.29 4.85 9.83
C ASP A 203 3.26 5.72 10.57
N VAL A 204 3.37 7.04 10.39
CA VAL A 204 2.49 7.97 11.08
C VAL A 204 1.06 7.85 10.55
N LYS A 205 0.15 7.42 11.42
CA LYS A 205 -1.26 7.22 11.09
C LYS A 205 -1.91 8.53 10.62
N ARG A 206 -2.25 8.57 9.34
CA ARG A 206 -2.96 9.67 8.69
C ARG A 206 -4.48 9.50 8.89
N LYS A 207 -5.27 10.52 8.58
CA LYS A 207 -6.74 10.49 8.77
C LYS A 207 -7.44 9.46 7.87
N ASP A 208 -6.83 9.18 6.74
CA ASP A 208 -7.20 8.25 5.69
C ASP A 208 -6.62 6.83 5.90
N PHE A 209 -6.10 6.52 7.09
CA PHE A 209 -5.48 5.22 7.40
C PHE A 209 -6.32 4.02 6.97
N TRP A 210 -7.59 3.95 7.39
CA TRP A 210 -8.44 2.80 7.09
C TRP A 210 -8.79 2.70 5.59
N GLN A 211 -8.97 3.85 4.94
CA GLN A 211 -9.22 3.89 3.50
C GLN A 211 -8.03 3.34 2.71
N MET A 212 -6.81 3.78 3.02
CA MET A 212 -5.60 3.30 2.36
C MET A 212 -5.31 1.83 2.68
N PHE A 213 -5.56 1.39 3.93
CA PHE A 213 -5.40 -0.01 4.30
C PHE A 213 -6.35 -0.91 3.50
N ILE A 214 -7.63 -0.57 3.43
CA ILE A 214 -8.62 -1.31 2.63
C ILE A 214 -8.25 -1.28 1.15
N HIS A 215 -7.80 -0.14 0.64
CA HIS A 215 -7.32 -0.03 -0.74
C HIS A 215 -6.19 -1.02 -1.03
N HIS A 216 -5.14 -1.09 -0.19
CA HIS A 216 -4.06 -2.07 -0.37
C HIS A 216 -4.57 -3.52 -0.30
N MET A 217 -5.53 -3.83 0.60
CA MET A 217 -6.13 -5.17 0.67
C MET A 217 -6.90 -5.53 -0.60
N VAL A 218 -7.65 -4.58 -1.16
CA VAL A 218 -8.36 -4.78 -2.42
C VAL A 218 -7.37 -4.96 -3.57
N THR A 219 -6.31 -4.15 -3.66
CA THR A 219 -5.28 -4.29 -4.70
C THR A 219 -4.59 -5.65 -4.61
N LEU A 220 -4.15 -6.08 -3.42
CA LEU A 220 -3.56 -7.40 -3.20
C LEU A 220 -4.52 -8.55 -3.55
N LEU A 221 -5.81 -8.41 -3.20
CA LEU A 221 -6.85 -9.38 -3.55
C LEU A 221 -7.03 -9.46 -5.07
N LEU A 222 -7.15 -8.33 -5.77
CA LEU A 222 -7.32 -8.28 -7.21
C LEU A 222 -6.11 -8.86 -7.95
N MET A 223 -4.89 -8.55 -7.51
CA MET A 223 -3.67 -9.15 -8.05
C MET A 223 -3.64 -10.66 -7.83
N SER A 224 -4.02 -11.13 -6.62
CA SER A 224 -4.04 -12.57 -6.30
C SER A 224 -5.08 -13.32 -7.13
N LEU A 225 -6.29 -12.77 -7.30
CA LEU A 225 -7.34 -13.37 -8.13
C LEU A 225 -6.94 -13.37 -9.61
N SER A 226 -6.34 -12.27 -10.08
CA SER A 226 -5.79 -12.17 -11.43
C SER A 226 -4.73 -13.25 -11.69
N TRP A 227 -3.88 -13.53 -10.71
CA TRP A 227 -2.87 -14.59 -10.80
C TRP A 227 -3.50 -15.98 -10.82
N ILE A 228 -4.36 -16.30 -9.83
CA ILE A 228 -5.00 -17.63 -9.69
C ILE A 228 -5.86 -17.98 -10.91
N CYS A 229 -6.53 -17.01 -11.52
CA CYS A 229 -7.37 -17.24 -12.70
C CYS A 229 -6.58 -17.17 -14.02
N ASN A 230 -5.25 -17.10 -13.97
CA ASN A 230 -4.37 -16.95 -15.13
C ASN A 230 -4.71 -15.72 -16.01
N LEU A 231 -5.19 -14.63 -15.39
CA LEU A 231 -5.51 -13.33 -16.01
C LEU A 231 -4.32 -12.37 -15.97
N HIS A 232 -3.09 -12.87 -15.98
CA HIS A 232 -1.86 -12.08 -15.83
C HIS A 232 -1.65 -11.05 -16.94
N ARG A 233 -2.14 -11.31 -18.16
CA ARG A 233 -2.12 -10.34 -19.26
C ARG A 233 -2.96 -9.10 -18.95
N VAL A 234 -4.17 -9.28 -18.43
CA VAL A 234 -5.05 -8.15 -18.05
C VAL A 234 -4.47 -7.45 -16.84
N GLY A 235 -4.09 -8.19 -15.81
CA GLY A 235 -3.63 -7.56 -14.57
C GLY A 235 -2.26 -6.88 -14.71
N SER A 236 -1.36 -7.33 -15.60
CA SER A 236 -0.12 -6.59 -15.90
C SER A 236 -0.37 -5.23 -16.55
N LEU A 237 -1.39 -5.10 -17.42
CA LEU A 237 -1.81 -3.79 -17.95
C LEU A 237 -2.37 -2.89 -16.86
N VAL A 238 -3.22 -3.46 -15.99
CA VAL A 238 -3.79 -2.73 -14.85
C VAL A 238 -2.68 -2.23 -13.93
N LEU A 239 -1.67 -3.05 -13.64
CA LEU A 239 -0.52 -2.68 -12.80
C LEU A 239 0.26 -1.50 -13.38
N VAL A 240 0.61 -1.53 -14.66
CA VAL A 240 1.35 -0.42 -15.29
C VAL A 240 0.56 0.89 -15.27
N ILE A 241 -0.76 0.83 -15.54
CA ILE A 241 -1.63 2.00 -15.48
C ILE A 241 -1.75 2.52 -14.04
N HIS A 242 -1.89 1.62 -13.07
CA HIS A 242 -1.99 1.98 -11.66
C HIS A 242 -0.70 2.65 -11.16
N ASP A 243 0.46 2.08 -11.47
CA ASP A 243 1.76 2.66 -11.09
C ASP A 243 1.95 4.06 -11.70
N CYS A 244 1.53 4.26 -12.95
CA CYS A 244 1.55 5.57 -13.61
C CYS A 244 0.69 6.61 -12.85
N ALA A 245 -0.52 6.23 -12.47
CA ALA A 245 -1.43 7.11 -11.73
C ALA A 245 -0.89 7.47 -10.34
N ASP A 246 -0.27 6.52 -9.64
CA ASP A 246 0.30 6.73 -8.30
C ASP A 246 1.48 7.71 -8.31
N ILE A 247 2.28 7.76 -9.38
CA ILE A 247 3.32 8.79 -9.55
C ILE A 247 2.71 10.18 -9.50
N PHE A 248 1.64 10.44 -10.26
CA PHE A 248 0.99 11.75 -10.30
C PHE A 248 0.38 12.12 -8.94
N LEU A 249 -0.20 11.15 -8.23
CA LEU A 249 -0.72 11.36 -6.88
C LEU A 249 0.39 11.77 -5.91
N GLU A 250 1.52 11.06 -5.87
CA GLU A 250 2.62 11.39 -4.96
C GLU A 250 3.29 12.73 -5.30
N VAL A 251 3.41 13.09 -6.59
CA VAL A 251 3.91 14.41 -7.02
C VAL A 251 2.96 15.54 -6.59
N SER A 252 1.66 15.35 -6.72
CA SER A 252 0.66 16.37 -6.35
C SER A 252 0.72 16.75 -4.85
N ILE A 253 1.12 15.82 -3.99
CA ILE A 253 1.25 16.05 -2.55
C ILE A 253 2.43 16.98 -2.23
N PHE A 254 3.44 17.09 -3.09
CA PHE A 254 4.54 18.06 -2.89
C PHE A 254 4.15 19.51 -3.20
N HIS A 255 3.04 19.73 -3.91
CA HIS A 255 2.58 21.07 -4.27
C HIS A 255 1.64 21.72 -3.23
N HIS A 256 1.37 21.05 -2.11
CA HIS A 256 0.50 21.52 -1.01
C HIS A 256 1.21 21.57 0.34
#